data_AF-A0A9C9F9D0-F1
#
_entry.id   AF-A0A9C9F9D0-F1
#
_cell.length_a   1.000
_cell.length_b   1.000
_cell.length_c   1.000
_cell.angle_alpha   90.00
_cell.angle_beta   90.00
_cell.angle_gamma   90.00
#
_symmetry.space_group_name_H-M   'P 1'
#
loop_
_entity.id
_entity.type
_entity.pdbx_description
1 polymer ?
#
loop_
_entity_poly.entity_id
_entity_poly.type
_entity_poly.pdbx_seq_one_letter_code
_entity_poly.pdbx_strand_id
1 'polypeptide(L)'
;MAGQFSMKRILTGCIVILFMLLSVNIQAKEVNAMVENIHWFGHDTFRIVGRDVTVFTDPFRLKRAHKADIILITHEHYDHCSPEDVGKVQSDDTVIVTTPDCAAKLSGNIRTVKPGDRLEVKGVEIEVVPAYNTNKQFHPRAKNWVGYIFKLDGKR
;
A
#
# COMPACT_ATOMS: atom_id res chain seq x y z
N MET A 1 10.16 -37.15 -46.20
CA MET A 1 10.13 -35.77 -45.67
C MET A 1 9.08 -35.52 -44.56
N ALA A 2 8.42 -36.52 -43.97
CA ALA A 2 7.36 -36.31 -42.96
C ALA A 2 7.83 -36.21 -41.49
N GLY A 3 9.03 -36.72 -41.15
CA GLY A 3 9.49 -36.80 -39.75
C GLY A 3 10.03 -35.48 -39.15
N GLN A 4 10.53 -34.57 -39.98
CA GLN A 4 11.20 -33.35 -39.52
C GLN A 4 10.21 -32.23 -39.14
N PHE A 5 8.97 -32.31 -39.63
CA PHE A 5 7.89 -31.37 -39.30
C PHE A 5 7.24 -31.65 -37.94
N SER A 6 7.15 -32.94 -37.56
CA SER A 6 6.57 -33.37 -36.28
C SER A 6 7.44 -32.97 -35.09
N MET A 7 8.76 -33.16 -35.20
CA MET A 7 9.70 -32.90 -34.11
C MET A 7 9.86 -31.41 -33.78
N LYS A 8 9.78 -30.51 -34.78
CA LYS A 8 9.77 -29.05 -34.56
C LYS A 8 8.52 -28.60 -33.80
N ARG A 9 7.35 -29.14 -34.11
CA ARG A 9 6.08 -28.81 -33.41
C ARG A 9 6.08 -29.28 -31.96
N ILE A 10 6.62 -30.46 -31.70
CA ILE A 10 6.77 -30.99 -30.33
C ILE A 10 7.75 -30.13 -29.52
N LEU A 11 8.90 -29.79 -30.09
CA LEU A 11 9.92 -28.98 -29.40
C LEU A 11 9.42 -27.56 -29.09
N THR A 12 8.72 -26.91 -30.02
CA THR A 12 8.10 -25.60 -29.77
C THR A 12 7.01 -25.69 -28.70
N GLY A 13 6.19 -26.75 -28.70
CA GLY A 13 5.19 -26.99 -27.65
C GLY A 13 5.81 -27.16 -26.25
N CYS A 14 6.89 -27.94 -26.13
CA CYS A 14 7.61 -28.12 -24.87
C CYS A 14 8.23 -26.81 -24.35
N ILE A 15 8.81 -25.97 -25.23
CA ILE A 15 9.39 -24.67 -24.84
C ILE A 15 8.29 -23.72 -24.33
N VAL A 16 7.13 -23.67 -24.99
CA VAL A 16 6.01 -22.82 -24.55
C VAL A 16 5.45 -23.28 -23.20
N ILE A 17 5.30 -24.58 -22.99
CA ILE A 17 4.84 -25.14 -21.69
C ILE A 17 5.86 -24.84 -20.59
N LEU A 18 7.16 -25.05 -20.86
CA LEU A 18 8.22 -24.76 -19.89
C LEU A 18 8.25 -23.26 -19.53
N PHE A 19 8.13 -22.38 -20.52
CA PHE A 19 8.06 -20.93 -20.32
C PHE A 19 6.83 -20.52 -19.51
N MET A 20 5.65 -21.11 -19.79
CA MET A 20 4.45 -20.90 -18.98
C MET A 20 4.66 -21.34 -17.53
N LEU A 21 5.19 -22.55 -17.29
CA LEU A 21 5.45 -23.06 -15.94
C LEU A 21 6.47 -22.20 -15.17
N LEU A 22 7.52 -21.72 -15.85
CA LEU A 22 8.47 -20.75 -15.29
C LEU A 22 7.77 -19.44 -14.88
N SER A 23 6.94 -18.88 -15.77
CA SER A 23 6.23 -17.63 -15.50
C SER A 23 5.22 -17.74 -14.35
N VAL A 24 4.52 -18.87 -14.23
CA VAL A 24 3.60 -19.15 -13.11
C VAL A 24 4.36 -19.21 -11.78
N ASN A 25 5.50 -19.90 -11.74
CA ASN A 25 6.32 -19.99 -10.53
C ASN A 25 6.89 -18.62 -10.10
N ILE A 26 7.30 -17.78 -11.06
CA ILE A 26 7.75 -16.40 -10.76
C ILE A 26 6.59 -15.61 -10.16
N GLN A 27 5.40 -15.65 -10.77
CA GLN A 27 4.23 -14.94 -10.26
C GLN A 27 3.81 -15.40 -8.85
N ALA A 28 3.85 -16.70 -8.59
CA ALA A 28 3.52 -17.25 -7.26
C ALA A 28 4.53 -16.80 -6.19
N LYS A 29 5.83 -16.77 -6.54
CA LYS A 29 6.88 -16.28 -5.62
C LYS A 29 6.70 -14.79 -5.30
N GLU A 30 6.36 -13.99 -6.31
CA GLU A 30 6.09 -12.56 -6.16
C GLU A 30 4.86 -12.28 -5.28
N VAL A 31 3.79 -13.05 -5.44
CA VAL A 31 2.58 -12.92 -4.60
C VAL A 31 2.87 -13.35 -3.16
N ASN A 32 3.57 -14.46 -2.95
CA ASN A 32 3.94 -14.91 -1.60
C ASN A 32 4.84 -13.89 -0.90
N ALA A 33 5.84 -13.34 -1.59
CA ALA A 33 6.69 -12.29 -1.05
C ALA A 33 5.89 -11.02 -0.67
N MET A 34 4.88 -10.63 -1.47
CA MET A 34 4.03 -9.50 -1.14
C MET A 34 3.22 -9.74 0.14
N VAL A 35 2.61 -10.92 0.30
CA VAL A 35 1.84 -11.26 1.50
C VAL A 35 2.75 -11.32 2.74
N GLU A 36 3.96 -11.85 2.60
CA GLU A 36 4.97 -11.87 3.67
C GLU A 36 5.39 -10.46 4.12
N ASN A 37 5.32 -9.47 3.22
CA ASN A 37 5.69 -8.09 3.47
C ASN A 37 4.57 -7.21 4.04
N ILE A 38 3.35 -7.75 4.19
CA ILE A 38 2.22 -7.06 4.82
C ILE A 38 2.08 -7.57 6.25
N HIS A 39 2.31 -6.68 7.21
CA HIS A 39 2.21 -7.00 8.62
C HIS A 39 1.06 -6.24 9.25
N TRP A 40 0.10 -6.98 9.79
CA TRP A 40 -1.01 -6.41 10.55
C TRP A 40 -0.63 -6.20 12.01
N PHE A 41 -0.85 -5.00 12.53
CA PHE A 41 -0.57 -4.61 13.91
C PHE A 41 -1.84 -4.49 14.77
N GLY A 42 -3.02 -4.72 14.19
CA GLY A 42 -4.32 -4.53 14.82
C GLY A 42 -5.08 -3.33 14.24
N HIS A 43 -6.41 -3.32 14.40
CA HIS A 43 -7.29 -2.29 13.82
C HIS A 43 -7.00 -2.13 12.31
N ASP A 44 -6.86 -0.89 11.85
CA ASP A 44 -6.48 -0.53 10.47
C ASP A 44 -4.98 -0.23 10.32
N THR A 45 -4.17 -0.65 11.30
CA THR A 45 -2.71 -0.49 11.25
C THR A 45 -2.03 -1.63 10.49
N PHE A 46 -1.50 -1.31 9.31
CA PHE A 46 -0.66 -2.20 8.52
C PHE A 46 0.71 -1.58 8.32
N ARG A 47 1.76 -2.40 8.36
CA ARG A 47 3.09 -2.09 7.87
C ARG A 47 3.32 -2.88 6.59
N ILE A 48 3.50 -2.17 5.48
CA ILE A 48 3.76 -2.75 4.18
C ILE A 48 5.20 -2.44 3.80
N VAL A 49 6.01 -3.48 3.61
CA VAL A 49 7.46 -3.36 3.38
C VAL A 49 7.74 -3.54 1.89
N GLY A 50 8.18 -2.49 1.23
CA GLY A 50 8.76 -2.56 -0.10
C GLY A 50 10.27 -2.78 -0.03
N ARG A 51 10.91 -2.87 -1.20
CA ARG A 51 12.37 -2.97 -1.31
C ARG A 51 13.08 -1.77 -0.70
N ASP A 52 12.58 -0.57 -0.97
CA ASP A 52 13.24 0.69 -0.56
C ASP A 52 12.37 1.56 0.35
N VAL A 53 11.07 1.28 0.47
CA VAL A 53 10.09 2.13 1.15
C VAL A 53 9.20 1.29 2.05
N THR A 54 9.08 1.68 3.32
CA THR A 54 8.10 1.13 4.26
C THR A 54 6.91 2.07 4.43
N VAL A 55 5.70 1.56 4.17
CA VAL A 55 4.44 2.30 4.33
C VAL A 55 3.74 1.82 5.60
N PHE A 56 3.26 2.76 6.41
CA PHE A 56 2.32 2.50 7.50
C PHE A 56 0.94 3.08 7.18
N THR A 57 -0.13 2.37 7.53
CA THR A 57 -1.50 2.90 7.53
C THR A 57 -1.98 3.11 8.95
N ASP A 58 -2.75 4.17 9.21
CA ASP A 58 -3.49 4.46 10.44
C ASP A 58 -2.83 3.90 11.73
N PRO A 59 -1.61 4.35 12.11
CA PRO A 59 -0.91 3.81 13.28
C PRO A 59 -1.72 3.97 14.56
N PHE A 60 -2.02 2.87 15.24
CA PHE A 60 -2.79 2.89 16.49
C PHE A 60 -2.35 1.79 17.47
N ARG A 61 -2.17 2.15 18.74
CA ARG A 61 -1.80 1.23 19.84
C ARG A 61 -0.54 0.40 19.57
N LEU A 62 0.47 1.01 18.96
CA LEU A 62 1.73 0.33 18.64
C LEU A 62 2.52 0.04 19.92
N LYS A 63 2.94 -1.23 20.05
CA LYS A 63 3.76 -1.72 21.18
C LYS A 63 5.26 -1.49 20.99
N ARG A 64 5.71 -1.36 19.74
CA ARG A 64 7.12 -1.23 19.37
C ARG A 64 7.26 -0.18 18.28
N ALA A 65 8.37 0.56 18.33
CA ALA A 65 8.73 1.51 17.29
C ALA A 65 9.26 0.76 16.05
N HIS A 66 8.79 1.19 14.88
CA HIS A 66 9.27 0.77 13.57
C HIS A 66 9.37 2.02 12.71
N LYS A 67 10.43 2.20 11.91
CA LYS A 67 10.52 3.39 11.06
C LYS A 67 9.61 3.26 9.84
N ALA A 68 8.85 4.31 9.56
CA ALA A 68 8.05 4.46 8.36
C ALA A 68 8.68 5.49 7.41
N ASP A 69 8.72 5.19 6.12
CA ASP A 69 9.06 6.17 5.09
C ASP A 69 7.84 7.02 4.73
N ILE A 70 6.68 6.38 4.67
CA ILE A 70 5.39 6.99 4.38
C ILE A 70 4.38 6.56 5.45
N ILE A 71 3.62 7.51 5.98
CA ILE A 71 2.48 7.22 6.85
C ILE A 71 1.22 7.73 6.14
N LEU A 72 0.27 6.83 5.88
CA LEU A 72 -1.02 7.13 5.27
C LEU A 72 -2.07 7.15 6.37
N ILE A 73 -2.72 8.29 6.58
CA ILE A 73 -3.77 8.45 7.60
C ILE A 73 -5.08 8.82 6.93
N THR A 74 -6.12 8.01 7.15
CA THR A 74 -7.38 8.05 6.40
C THR A 74 -8.33 9.16 6.84
N HIS A 75 -8.48 9.35 8.16
CA HIS A 75 -9.39 10.32 8.74
C HIS A 75 -9.11 10.60 10.23
N GLU A 76 -9.77 11.63 10.77
CA GLU A 76 -9.38 12.26 12.04
C GLU A 76 -9.76 11.50 13.31
N HIS A 77 -10.49 10.38 13.20
CA HIS A 77 -10.90 9.61 14.37
C HIS A 77 -9.69 9.15 15.19
N TYR A 78 -9.88 9.04 16.51
CA TYR A 78 -8.77 8.84 17.46
C TYR A 78 -8.05 7.50 17.27
N ASP A 79 -8.74 6.51 16.72
CA ASP A 79 -8.26 5.16 16.41
C ASP A 79 -7.61 5.06 15.02
N HIS A 80 -7.50 6.18 14.30
CA HIS A 80 -6.84 6.27 12.98
C HIS A 80 -5.74 7.34 12.96
N CYS A 81 -6.02 8.53 13.50
CA CYS A 81 -5.11 9.67 13.56
C CYS A 81 -4.58 9.87 14.99
N SER A 82 -3.80 8.91 15.49
CA SER A 82 -3.17 8.94 16.82
C SER A 82 -1.81 9.64 16.76
N PRO A 83 -1.64 10.89 17.27
CA PRO A 83 -0.35 11.57 17.23
C PRO A 83 0.75 10.83 18.00
N GLU A 84 0.37 10.14 19.07
CA GLU A 84 1.28 9.31 19.86
C GLU A 84 1.86 8.16 19.03
N ASP A 85 1.02 7.42 18.32
CA ASP A 85 1.44 6.26 17.54
C ASP A 85 2.13 6.65 16.23
N VAL A 86 1.72 7.77 15.60
CA VAL A 86 2.44 8.37 14.48
C VAL A 86 3.86 8.73 14.92
N GLY A 87 4.03 9.36 16.08
CA GLY A 87 5.34 9.69 16.63
C GLY A 87 6.24 8.48 16.90
N LYS A 88 5.67 7.29 17.19
CA LYS A 88 6.44 6.05 17.40
C LYS A 88 7.05 5.50 16.11
N VAL A 89 6.49 5.83 14.96
CA VAL A 89 6.96 5.32 13.65
C VAL A 89 7.61 6.37 12.76
N GLN A 90 7.41 7.64 13.08
CA GLN A 90 7.98 8.77 12.37
C GLN A 90 9.49 8.89 12.59
N SER A 91 10.16 9.38 11.54
CA SER A 91 11.55 9.84 11.51
C SER A 91 11.63 11.17 10.76
N ASP A 92 12.80 11.81 10.74
CA ASP A 92 12.99 13.10 10.06
C ASP A 92 12.69 13.03 8.54
N ASP A 93 12.91 11.87 7.93
CA ASP A 93 12.68 11.62 6.50
C ASP A 93 11.26 11.11 6.18
N THR A 94 10.41 10.90 7.19
CA THR A 94 9.07 10.36 7.01
C THR A 94 8.14 11.39 6.38
N VAL A 95 7.35 10.98 5.39
CA VAL A 95 6.29 11.79 4.80
C VAL A 95 4.92 11.29 5.29
N ILE A 96 4.12 12.18 5.86
CA ILE A 96 2.76 11.88 6.29
C ILE A 96 1.79 12.36 5.22
N VAL A 97 0.97 11.48 4.67
CA VAL A 97 -0.09 11.81 3.72
C VAL A 97 -1.44 11.65 4.43
N THR A 98 -2.20 12.73 4.53
CA THR A 98 -3.43 12.74 5.33
C THR A 98 -4.43 13.83 4.94
N THR A 99 -5.60 13.86 5.57
CA THR A 99 -6.59 14.93 5.41
C THR A 99 -6.25 16.16 6.25
N PRO A 100 -6.79 17.36 5.92
CA PRO A 100 -6.48 18.59 6.65
C PRO A 100 -6.81 18.56 8.15
N ASP A 101 -7.87 17.86 8.55
CA ASP A 101 -8.30 17.70 9.95
C ASP A 101 -7.36 16.80 10.75
N CYS A 102 -6.80 15.76 10.14
CA CYS A 102 -5.69 14.99 10.70
C CYS A 102 -4.42 15.83 10.83
N ALA A 103 -4.06 16.55 9.76
CA ALA A 103 -2.84 17.36 9.72
C ALA A 103 -2.77 18.39 10.86
N ALA A 104 -3.92 18.93 11.28
CA ALA A 104 -4.02 19.84 12.43
C ALA A 104 -3.60 19.22 13.77
N LYS A 105 -3.53 17.89 13.87
CA LYS A 105 -3.14 17.13 15.08
C LYS A 105 -1.69 16.61 15.04
N LEU A 106 -1.02 16.74 13.89
CA LEU A 106 0.26 16.08 13.59
C LEU A 106 1.36 17.12 13.34
N SER A 107 2.62 16.65 13.36
CA SER A 107 3.80 17.48 13.09
C SER A 107 4.78 16.76 12.15
N GLY A 108 5.64 17.53 11.49
CA GLY A 108 6.64 17.02 10.53
C GLY A 108 6.30 17.30 9.07
N ASN A 109 6.79 16.46 8.17
CA ASN A 109 6.60 16.62 6.72
C ASN A 109 5.23 16.07 6.29
N ILE A 110 4.22 16.94 6.28
CA ILE A 110 2.83 16.58 6.02
C ILE A 110 2.39 17.01 4.61
N ARG A 111 1.71 16.12 3.91
CA ARG A 111 1.03 16.33 2.63
C ARG A 111 -0.47 16.15 2.82
N THR A 112 -1.22 17.24 2.78
CA THR A 112 -2.68 17.20 2.86
C THR A 112 -3.30 16.80 1.52
N VAL A 113 -4.29 15.90 1.54
CA VAL A 113 -4.99 15.40 0.35
C VAL A 113 -6.51 15.44 0.51
N LYS A 114 -7.22 15.29 -0.61
CA LYS A 114 -8.68 15.11 -0.69
C LYS A 114 -9.04 14.03 -1.73
N PRO A 115 -10.29 13.51 -1.73
CA PRO A 115 -10.73 12.54 -2.73
C PRO A 115 -10.49 13.02 -4.16
N GLY A 116 -9.94 12.14 -4.99
CA GLY A 116 -9.60 12.40 -6.40
C GLY A 116 -8.15 12.82 -6.63
N ASP A 117 -7.40 13.16 -5.58
CA ASP A 117 -5.99 13.51 -5.72
C ASP A 117 -5.14 12.30 -6.15
N ARG A 118 -4.05 12.60 -6.85
CA ARG A 118 -3.00 11.66 -7.24
C ARG A 118 -1.65 12.29 -6.94
N LEU A 119 -0.77 11.54 -6.31
CA LEU A 119 0.55 12.03 -5.91
C LEU A 119 1.57 10.91 -5.94
N GLU A 120 2.84 11.29 -6.03
CA GLU A 120 3.97 10.39 -5.86
C GLU A 120 4.75 10.82 -4.63
N VAL A 121 5.02 9.87 -3.72
CA VAL A 121 5.78 10.10 -2.50
C VAL A 121 6.86 9.04 -2.42
N LYS A 122 8.13 9.46 -2.42
CA LYS A 122 9.29 8.53 -2.38
C LYS A 122 9.21 7.41 -3.44
N GLY A 123 8.75 7.74 -4.66
CA GLY A 123 8.59 6.77 -5.75
C GLY A 123 7.35 5.87 -5.64
N VAL A 124 6.51 6.04 -4.62
CA VAL A 124 5.23 5.34 -4.46
C VAL A 124 4.12 6.18 -5.08
N GLU A 125 3.49 5.66 -6.12
CA GLU A 125 2.28 6.23 -6.73
C GLU A 125 1.10 6.02 -5.78
N ILE A 126 0.36 7.09 -5.45
CA ILE A 126 -0.78 7.09 -4.53
C ILE A 126 -1.99 7.72 -5.21
N GLU A 127 -3.12 7.02 -5.18
CA GLU A 127 -4.45 7.49 -5.55
C GLU A 127 -5.30 7.67 -4.30
N VAL A 128 -5.96 8.82 -4.17
CA VAL A 128 -6.78 9.16 -3.01
C VAL A 128 -8.25 8.99 -3.38
N VAL A 129 -8.94 8.07 -2.72
CA VAL A 129 -10.33 7.71 -3.02
C VAL A 129 -11.28 8.16 -1.91
N PRO A 130 -12.56 8.46 -2.19
CA PRO A 130 -13.50 8.88 -1.14
C PRO A 130 -13.83 7.72 -0.19
N ALA A 131 -13.85 8.00 1.12
CA ALA A 131 -14.28 7.07 2.16
C ALA A 131 -15.39 7.71 3.03
N TYR A 132 -16.61 7.18 2.96
CA TYR A 132 -17.76 7.70 3.71
C TYR A 132 -18.87 6.63 3.83
N ASN A 133 -19.80 6.82 4.76
CA ASN A 133 -20.97 5.94 4.91
C ASN A 133 -22.11 6.38 3.98
N THR A 134 -22.73 5.44 3.28
CA THR A 134 -23.90 5.71 2.43
C THR A 134 -25.21 5.84 3.22
N ASN A 135 -25.30 5.17 4.37
CA ASN A 135 -26.56 4.97 5.09
C ASN A 135 -26.50 5.40 6.58
N LYS A 136 -25.43 6.08 7.03
CA LYS A 136 -25.22 6.51 8.42
C LYS A 136 -24.47 7.84 8.47
N GLN A 137 -24.63 8.61 9.55
CA GLN A 137 -24.01 9.93 9.73
C GLN A 137 -22.67 9.93 10.50
N PHE A 138 -21.99 8.79 10.58
CA PHE A 138 -20.74 8.67 11.35
C PHE A 138 -19.50 9.07 10.52
N HIS A 139 -19.44 8.65 9.26
CA HIS A 139 -18.45 9.14 8.27
C HIS A 139 -19.17 9.89 7.15
N PRO A 140 -19.57 11.16 7.37
CA PRO A 140 -20.35 11.90 6.39
C PRO A 140 -19.49 12.30 5.19
N ARG A 141 -20.05 12.20 3.98
CA ARG A 141 -19.36 12.56 2.72
C ARG A 141 -18.76 13.97 2.73
N ALA A 142 -19.39 14.92 3.43
CA ALA A 142 -18.94 16.30 3.55
C ALA A 142 -17.57 16.46 4.24
N LYS A 143 -17.13 15.47 5.01
CA LYS A 143 -15.81 15.48 5.67
C LYS A 143 -14.65 15.25 4.71
N ASN A 144 -14.91 14.77 3.48
CA ASN A 144 -13.87 14.46 2.49
C ASN A 144 -12.78 13.50 3.03
N TRP A 145 -13.17 12.57 3.90
CA TRP A 145 -12.29 11.50 4.36
C TRP A 145 -11.94 10.54 3.23
N VAL A 146 -10.78 9.88 3.38
CA VAL A 146 -10.12 9.24 2.25
C VAL A 146 -9.74 7.79 2.54
N GLY A 147 -9.71 7.00 1.49
CA GLY A 147 -8.90 5.78 1.41
C GLY A 147 -7.73 5.99 0.47
N TYR A 148 -6.78 5.06 0.51
CA TYR A 148 -5.60 5.10 -0.34
C TYR A 148 -5.52 3.84 -1.19
N ILE A 149 -5.17 4.03 -2.46
CA ILE A 149 -4.68 2.95 -3.30
C ILE A 149 -3.27 3.34 -3.73
N PHE A 150 -2.28 2.49 -3.48
CA PHE A 150 -0.90 2.84 -3.74
C PHE A 150 -0.15 1.68 -4.37
N LYS A 151 0.90 2.00 -5.11
CA LYS A 151 1.71 1.02 -5.82
C LYS A 151 3.09 0.90 -5.20
N LEU A 152 3.41 -0.30 -4.72
CA LEU A 152 4.69 -0.61 -4.11
C LEU A 152 5.30 -1.82 -4.82
N ASP A 153 6.54 -1.69 -5.28
CA ASP A 153 7.25 -2.75 -6.03
C ASP A 153 6.45 -3.33 -7.22
N GLY A 154 5.73 -2.47 -7.93
CA GLY A 154 4.93 -2.88 -9.08
C GLY A 154 3.62 -3.59 -8.73
N LYS A 155 3.29 -3.75 -7.44
CA LYS A 155 2.01 -4.26 -6.96
C LYS A 155 1.12 -3.10 -6.53
N ARG A 156 -0.18 -3.20 -6.80
CA ARG A 156 -1.20 -2.19 -6.50
C ARG A 156 -2.27 -2.81 -5.61
#